data_AF-A0AAJ2KEG3-F1
#
_entry.id   AF-A0AAJ2KEG3-F1
#
_cell.length_a   1.000
_cell.length_b   1.000
_cell.length_c   1.000
_cell.angle_alpha   90.00
_cell.angle_beta   90.00
_cell.angle_gamma   90.00
#
_symmetry.space_group_name_H-M   'P 1'
#
loop_
_entity.id
_entity.type
_entity.pdbx_description
1 polymer ?
#
loop_
_entity_poly.entity_id
_entity_poly.type
_entity_poly.pdbx_seq_one_letter_code
_entity_poly.pdbx_strand_id
1 'polypeptide(L)'
;MTAEPNCETTFVQTLLDIAKFPERHRAVANTWADHFDVPPERRDEFILNYLSHTSSTRCWCVSLHNDDSVARPTVARLGRQLQYFDGQLISAVRFDEKRKVPGHAPTPKRALKLAHQLITHDGADAILTSFCKHARDLARYESELSIRPLVKYDLWPLSSEGRNKRFYAPRDRFYITCIGAALKRFSQSLDQELLHAVRSVQCPSAKLYNWLAQGDRKRRLQALKAQPVLVPVLIVGVGMPWPKIAGGLLVECPWGDLQEFCCSWEGETVMDGAGFLGRAVDTGLPLNRVLAWLFSVPTSAIRFLGQQRVYDTGSALSRLNSEGLEAGWEHLIAGSVLGNRRPRTKAEWRFFYAFRSAIPLQILRPLRDMNNLLAGCPTDWADPAWSDIAAKLVDFRELLDNLDRANSEEARSTKRRLHEFVGGLNFRQIFNVIDAFHGALVDIRARMERDIPPEPSDCFTTWPGLLLGSDPITCSVTGLQIVELRCPADLDQEHRSLGHCIDTYDYRAYSGDCRLLSIRSGGLPQASVELILRAGRNERATGELTLQHLHIAQIRGYKNATLEAHSAVMNAFEIFMVAVKSGRIPVLLHWPNMAMKMARYADNNSIFNIRFAEEIVGWVNTLLDRGL
;
A
#
# COMPACT_ATOMS: atom_id res chain seq x y z
N MET A 1 47.33 -13.42 43.14
CA MET A 1 46.93 -13.99 41.84
C MET A 1 46.23 -12.92 41.06
N THR A 2 47.01 -12.27 40.20
CA THR A 2 46.68 -11.14 39.34
C THR A 2 45.85 -11.61 38.15
N ALA A 3 44.74 -10.92 37.89
CA ALA A 3 44.02 -11.02 36.63
C ALA A 3 44.82 -10.22 35.58
N GLU A 4 45.61 -10.92 34.77
CA GLU A 4 46.23 -10.37 33.55
C GLU A 4 45.21 -10.28 32.39
N PRO A 5 45.46 -9.43 31.39
CA PRO A 5 44.42 -8.71 30.64
C PRO A 5 43.97 -9.46 29.39
N ASN A 6 42.75 -9.99 29.38
CA ASN A 6 42.14 -10.54 28.16
C ASN A 6 41.80 -9.45 27.10
N CYS A 7 41.94 -8.16 27.42
CA CYS A 7 41.59 -7.05 26.52
C CYS A 7 42.68 -6.77 25.47
N GLU A 8 43.97 -6.77 25.85
CA GLU A 8 45.08 -6.39 24.96
C GLU A 8 45.30 -7.43 23.84
N THR A 9 45.17 -8.73 24.15
CA THR A 9 45.34 -9.81 23.18
C THR A 9 44.27 -9.79 22.08
N THR A 10 43.04 -9.37 22.42
CA THR A 10 41.89 -9.30 21.49
C THR A 10 42.01 -8.09 20.55
N PHE A 11 42.56 -6.98 21.04
CA PHE A 11 42.85 -5.78 20.26
C PHE A 11 43.98 -6.01 19.23
N VAL A 12 45.09 -6.61 19.67
CA VAL A 12 46.22 -6.96 18.79
C VAL A 12 45.78 -7.93 17.68
N GLN A 13 44.96 -8.93 18.00
CA GLN A 13 44.45 -9.87 17.03
C GLN A 13 43.55 -9.22 15.97
N THR A 14 42.71 -8.26 16.39
CA THR A 14 41.81 -7.51 15.50
C THR A 14 42.59 -6.68 14.48
N LEU A 15 43.65 -5.99 14.93
CA LEU A 15 44.53 -5.22 14.04
C LEU A 15 45.29 -6.12 13.04
N LEU A 16 45.77 -7.28 13.49
CA LEU A 16 46.39 -8.28 12.62
C LEU A 16 45.39 -8.84 11.58
N ASP A 17 44.13 -8.99 11.96
CA ASP A 17 43.08 -9.45 11.03
C ASP A 17 42.69 -8.38 10.02
N ILE A 18 42.64 -7.11 10.41
CA ILE A 18 42.47 -5.98 9.48
C ILE A 18 43.64 -5.88 8.50
N ALA A 19 44.87 -6.13 8.97
CA ALA A 19 46.08 -6.04 8.15
C ALA A 19 46.08 -7.00 6.95
N LYS A 20 45.31 -8.09 7.00
CA LYS A 20 45.16 -9.07 5.91
C LYS A 20 44.44 -8.50 4.68
N PHE A 21 43.69 -7.41 4.84
CA PHE A 21 42.94 -6.79 3.74
C PHE A 21 43.77 -5.77 2.96
N PRO A 22 43.57 -5.64 1.63
CA PRO A 22 44.25 -4.64 0.81
C PRO A 22 44.07 -3.22 1.33
N GLU A 23 45.10 -2.40 1.21
CA GLU A 23 45.11 -1.01 1.71
C GLU A 23 43.93 -0.18 1.18
N ARG A 24 43.59 -0.33 -0.10
CA ARG A 24 42.43 0.34 -0.71
C ARG A 24 41.11 -0.02 -0.03
N HIS A 25 40.93 -1.28 0.39
CA HIS A 25 39.71 -1.70 1.08
C HIS A 25 39.66 -1.14 2.51
N ARG A 26 40.81 -1.09 3.20
CA ARG A 26 40.93 -0.46 4.53
C ARG A 26 40.64 1.04 4.48
N ALA A 27 41.10 1.74 3.44
CA ALA A 27 40.81 3.16 3.25
C ALA A 27 39.30 3.41 3.09
N VAL A 28 38.61 2.59 2.27
CA VAL A 28 37.16 2.67 2.10
C VAL A 28 36.42 2.39 3.41
N ALA A 29 36.85 1.38 4.18
CA ALA A 29 36.26 1.07 5.48
C ALA A 29 36.39 2.25 6.46
N ASN A 30 37.54 2.93 6.47
CA ASN A 30 37.76 4.16 7.24
C ASN A 30 36.85 5.30 6.79
N THR A 31 36.68 5.51 5.49
CA THR A 31 35.74 6.53 4.98
C THR A 31 34.31 6.29 5.46
N TRP A 32 33.87 5.03 5.53
CA TRP A 32 32.54 4.72 6.08
C TRP A 32 32.48 4.90 7.59
N ALA A 33 33.55 4.57 8.32
CA ALA A 33 33.63 4.85 9.75
C ALA A 33 33.51 6.35 10.03
N ASP A 34 34.15 7.20 9.21
CA ASP A 34 34.01 8.65 9.31
C ASP A 34 32.59 9.12 8.95
N HIS A 35 32.01 8.58 7.87
CA HIS A 35 30.66 8.93 7.44
C HIS A 35 29.58 8.66 8.49
N PHE A 36 29.75 7.58 9.26
CA PHE A 36 28.82 7.17 10.30
C PHE A 36 29.18 7.69 11.69
N ASP A 37 30.17 8.59 11.80
CA ASP A 37 30.60 9.17 13.08
C ASP A 37 30.99 8.09 14.12
N VAL A 38 31.67 7.01 13.67
CA VAL A 38 31.99 5.86 14.53
C VAL A 38 33.02 6.25 15.60
N PRO A 39 32.75 6.00 16.90
CA PRO A 39 33.67 6.33 17.97
C PRO A 39 35.04 5.65 17.80
N PRO A 40 36.17 6.32 18.13
CA PRO A 40 37.52 5.76 17.97
C PRO A 40 37.69 4.37 18.59
N GLU A 41 37.09 4.15 19.75
CA GLU A 41 37.18 2.93 20.55
C GLU A 41 36.57 1.69 19.88
N ARG A 42 35.72 1.89 18.86
CA ARG A 42 35.02 0.82 18.14
C ARG A 42 35.34 0.80 16.65
N ARG A 43 36.23 1.68 16.23
CA ARG A 43 36.58 1.86 14.82
C ARG A 43 37.16 0.57 14.25
N ASP A 44 38.01 -0.13 15.00
CA ASP A 44 38.61 -1.39 14.56
C ASP A 44 37.58 -2.53 14.47
N GLU A 45 36.66 -2.63 15.43
CA GLU A 45 35.55 -3.59 15.38
C GLU A 45 34.67 -3.35 14.13
N PHE A 46 34.32 -2.09 13.87
CA PHE A 46 33.56 -1.70 12.70
C PHE A 46 34.30 -2.03 11.40
N ILE A 47 35.58 -1.65 11.30
CA ILE A 47 36.40 -1.89 10.10
C ILE A 47 36.54 -3.38 9.84
N LEU A 48 36.87 -4.18 10.86
CA LEU A 48 37.01 -5.62 10.72
C LEU A 48 35.69 -6.26 10.29
N ASN A 49 34.57 -5.88 10.90
CA ASN A 49 33.25 -6.37 10.49
C ASN A 49 32.94 -6.01 9.04
N TYR A 50 33.11 -4.73 8.67
CA TYR A 50 32.85 -4.24 7.32
C TYR A 50 33.67 -5.00 6.27
N LEU A 51 34.98 -5.14 6.50
CA LEU A 51 35.90 -5.82 5.57
C LEU A 51 35.57 -7.31 5.47
N SER A 52 35.36 -7.98 6.60
CA SER A 52 34.98 -9.39 6.64
C SER A 52 33.65 -9.61 5.91
N HIS A 53 32.69 -8.70 6.10
CA HIS A 53 31.36 -8.82 5.53
C HIS A 53 31.31 -8.55 4.03
N THR A 54 32.15 -7.63 3.56
CA THR A 54 32.22 -7.23 2.14
C THR A 54 33.22 -8.06 1.32
N SER A 55 34.00 -8.94 1.96
CA SER A 55 34.94 -9.87 1.31
C SER A 55 34.27 -10.91 0.41
N SER A 56 32.98 -11.17 0.61
CA SER A 56 32.17 -12.09 -0.19
C SER A 56 30.84 -11.46 -0.55
N THR A 57 30.33 -11.82 -1.72
CA THR A 57 28.98 -11.42 -2.18
C THR A 57 27.87 -12.17 -1.44
N ARG A 58 28.19 -13.32 -0.82
CA ARG A 58 27.24 -14.26 -0.19
C ARG A 58 26.07 -14.64 -1.10
N CYS A 59 26.30 -14.56 -2.40
CA CYS A 59 25.36 -14.95 -3.43
C CYS A 59 26.06 -15.98 -4.31
N TRP A 60 25.51 -17.19 -4.38
CA TRP A 60 26.06 -18.27 -5.19
C TRP A 60 24.96 -19.23 -5.63
N CYS A 61 25.25 -20.03 -6.65
CA CYS A 61 24.35 -21.04 -7.19
C CYS A 61 25.17 -22.29 -7.56
N VAL A 62 24.72 -23.45 -7.11
CA VAL A 62 25.40 -24.75 -7.27
C VAL A 62 24.40 -25.77 -7.79
N SER A 63 24.66 -26.29 -8.99
CA SER A 63 23.95 -27.44 -9.56
C SER A 63 24.41 -28.72 -8.85
N LEU A 64 23.47 -29.59 -8.49
CA LEU A 64 23.74 -30.77 -7.65
C LEU A 64 24.03 -32.04 -8.45
N HIS A 65 23.69 -32.05 -9.74
CA HIS A 65 23.92 -33.16 -10.66
C HIS A 65 24.68 -32.68 -11.92
N ASN A 66 25.47 -33.59 -12.49
CA ASN A 66 26.27 -33.34 -13.70
C ASN A 66 25.58 -33.76 -15.00
N ASP A 67 24.37 -34.34 -14.94
CA ASP A 67 23.68 -34.78 -16.15
C ASP A 67 23.20 -33.61 -17.00
N ASP A 68 23.17 -33.83 -18.32
CA ASP A 68 22.78 -32.82 -19.30
C ASP A 68 21.27 -32.56 -19.40
N SER A 69 20.47 -33.09 -18.47
CA SER A 69 19.04 -32.82 -18.39
C SER A 69 18.76 -31.33 -18.18
N VAL A 70 17.65 -30.83 -18.73
CA VAL A 70 17.29 -29.40 -18.69
C VAL A 70 16.84 -28.95 -17.30
N ALA A 71 16.16 -29.84 -16.55
CA ALA A 71 15.79 -29.60 -15.15
C ALA A 71 16.79 -30.30 -14.21
N ARG A 72 17.63 -29.52 -13.52
CA ARG A 72 18.70 -30.04 -12.65
C ARG A 72 18.50 -29.58 -11.20
N PRO A 73 18.50 -30.49 -10.20
CA PRO A 73 18.41 -30.06 -8.81
C PRO A 73 19.52 -29.06 -8.48
N THR A 74 19.16 -27.92 -7.90
CA THR A 74 20.06 -26.76 -7.78
C THR A 74 19.82 -26.02 -6.47
N VAL A 75 20.88 -25.59 -5.80
CA VAL A 75 20.82 -24.78 -4.59
C VAL A 75 21.42 -23.41 -4.86
N ALA A 76 20.68 -22.35 -4.53
CA ALA A 76 21.17 -20.99 -4.58
C ALA A 76 21.12 -20.33 -3.19
N ARG A 77 22.18 -19.59 -2.86
CA ARG A 77 22.20 -18.64 -1.75
C ARG A 77 22.01 -17.23 -2.30
N LEU A 78 21.07 -16.50 -1.73
CA LEU A 78 20.75 -15.11 -2.04
C LEU A 78 20.82 -14.31 -0.73
N GLY A 79 22.03 -13.92 -0.32
CA GLY A 79 22.27 -13.30 0.99
C GLY A 79 21.94 -14.26 2.13
N ARG A 80 20.94 -13.91 2.95
CA ARG A 80 20.38 -14.73 4.04
C ARG A 80 19.24 -15.69 3.65
N GLN A 81 19.01 -15.88 2.36
CA GLN A 81 18.03 -16.84 1.86
C GLN A 81 18.72 -17.97 1.10
N LEU A 82 18.31 -19.21 1.38
CA LEU A 82 18.62 -20.37 0.55
C LEU A 82 17.39 -20.73 -0.27
N GLN A 83 17.62 -21.09 -1.51
CA GLN A 83 16.64 -21.60 -2.45
C GLN A 83 17.10 -22.94 -2.98
N TYR A 84 16.17 -23.89 -3.07
CA TYR A 84 16.41 -25.22 -3.60
C TYR A 84 15.36 -25.53 -4.65
N PHE A 85 15.83 -26.03 -5.78
CA PHE A 85 15.01 -26.69 -6.77
C PHE A 85 15.32 -28.18 -6.71
N ASP A 86 14.33 -29.01 -6.44
CA ASP A 86 14.50 -30.47 -6.30
C ASP A 86 14.46 -31.24 -7.63
N GLY A 87 14.26 -30.53 -8.74
CA GLY A 87 14.00 -31.10 -10.06
C GLY A 87 12.57 -30.86 -10.55
N GLN A 88 11.64 -30.52 -9.66
CA GLN A 88 10.25 -30.22 -9.98
C GLN A 88 9.74 -28.95 -9.28
N LEU A 89 10.00 -28.79 -7.98
CA LEU A 89 9.49 -27.73 -7.13
C LEU A 89 10.61 -26.85 -6.58
N ILE A 90 10.25 -25.60 -6.31
CA ILE A 90 11.12 -24.58 -5.74
C ILE A 90 10.73 -24.33 -4.29
N SER A 91 11.69 -24.47 -3.39
CA SER A 91 11.53 -24.19 -1.97
C SER A 91 12.58 -23.17 -1.52
N ALA A 92 12.28 -22.42 -0.47
CA ALA A 92 13.19 -21.44 0.10
C ALA A 92 13.16 -21.46 1.62
N VAL A 93 14.24 -20.98 2.24
CA VAL A 93 14.30 -20.73 3.68
C VAL A 93 15.15 -19.50 3.95
N ARG A 94 14.69 -18.67 4.88
CA ARG A 94 15.50 -17.60 5.47
C ARG A 94 16.24 -18.17 6.68
N PHE A 95 17.51 -17.85 6.80
CA PHE A 95 18.34 -18.29 7.92
C PHE A 95 18.95 -17.09 8.65
N ASP A 96 19.21 -17.27 9.93
CA ASP A 96 19.94 -16.32 10.76
C ASP A 96 21.45 -16.57 10.66
N GLU A 97 22.25 -15.65 11.18
CA GLU A 97 23.71 -15.77 11.16
C GLU A 97 24.25 -16.90 12.04
N LYS A 98 23.44 -17.43 12.98
CA LYS A 98 23.83 -18.57 13.81
C LYS A 98 23.97 -19.85 12.98
N ARG A 99 23.23 -19.95 11.87
CA ARG A 99 23.31 -21.07 10.93
C ARG A 99 24.56 -20.95 10.06
N LYS A 100 25.41 -21.99 10.07
CA LYS A 100 26.69 -22.06 9.34
C LYS A 100 26.49 -22.24 7.82
N VAL A 101 26.03 -21.20 7.13
CA VAL A 101 25.92 -21.18 5.66
C VAL A 101 27.20 -20.59 5.04
N PRO A 102 27.89 -21.32 4.13
CA PRO A 102 29.14 -20.85 3.51
C PRO A 102 28.98 -19.55 2.72
N GLY A 103 29.88 -18.58 2.92
CA GLY A 103 29.90 -17.32 2.17
C GLY A 103 30.22 -17.50 0.69
N HIS A 104 31.01 -18.51 0.35
CA HIS A 104 31.34 -18.89 -1.04
C HIS A 104 30.61 -20.18 -1.44
N ALA A 105 30.55 -20.45 -2.75
CA ALA A 105 29.90 -21.64 -3.30
C ALA A 105 30.53 -22.92 -2.72
N PRO A 106 29.77 -23.76 -1.99
CA PRO A 106 30.26 -25.03 -1.49
C PRO A 106 30.29 -26.10 -2.60
N THR A 107 30.88 -27.26 -2.31
CA THR A 107 30.80 -28.43 -3.20
C THR A 107 29.34 -28.91 -3.35
N PRO A 108 28.96 -29.54 -4.47
CA PRO A 108 27.60 -30.04 -4.68
C PRO A 108 27.06 -30.91 -3.53
N LYS A 109 27.88 -31.86 -3.03
CA LYS A 109 27.53 -32.73 -1.89
C LYS A 109 27.20 -31.93 -0.62
N ARG A 110 27.97 -30.86 -0.34
CA ARG A 110 27.74 -29.99 0.82
C ARG A 110 26.53 -29.08 0.61
N ALA A 111 26.30 -28.60 -0.61
CA ALA A 111 25.11 -27.83 -0.96
C ALA A 111 23.82 -28.64 -0.78
N LEU A 112 23.80 -29.90 -1.25
CA LEU A 112 22.66 -30.81 -1.08
C LEU A 112 22.37 -31.08 0.40
N LYS A 113 23.41 -31.40 1.18
CA LYS A 113 23.27 -31.59 2.63
C LYS A 113 22.67 -30.35 3.31
N LEU A 114 23.11 -29.16 2.91
CA LEU A 114 22.60 -27.90 3.44
C LEU A 114 21.11 -27.69 3.11
N ALA A 115 20.69 -28.00 1.89
CA ALA A 115 19.29 -27.90 1.47
C ALA A 115 18.40 -28.81 2.32
N HIS A 116 18.74 -30.10 2.43
CA HIS A 116 17.98 -31.06 3.26
C HIS A 116 17.96 -30.70 4.75
N GLN A 117 19.00 -30.04 5.27
CA GLN A 117 19.06 -29.64 6.67
C GLN A 117 18.24 -28.40 6.99
N LEU A 118 18.16 -27.43 6.07
CA LEU A 118 17.63 -26.11 6.38
C LEU A 118 16.25 -25.85 5.78
N ILE A 119 15.89 -26.51 4.67
CA ILE A 119 14.64 -26.27 3.98
C ILE A 119 13.59 -27.25 4.51
N THR A 120 12.69 -26.72 5.32
CA THR A 120 11.52 -27.40 5.88
C THR A 120 10.25 -27.01 5.12
N HIS A 121 9.13 -27.67 5.43
CA HIS A 121 7.83 -27.42 4.77
C HIS A 121 7.32 -25.98 4.97
N ASP A 122 7.59 -25.33 6.11
CA ASP A 122 7.26 -23.92 6.38
C ASP A 122 8.37 -22.95 5.94
N GLY A 123 8.63 -22.94 4.63
CA GLY A 123 9.71 -22.16 4.00
C GLY A 123 9.41 -20.66 3.82
N ALA A 124 10.45 -19.91 3.44
CA ALA A 124 10.31 -18.53 2.97
C ALA A 124 9.85 -18.50 1.50
N ASP A 125 9.31 -17.37 1.04
CA ASP A 125 8.96 -17.19 -0.38
C ASP A 125 10.22 -17.17 -1.27
N ALA A 126 10.28 -18.12 -2.21
CA ALA A 126 11.33 -18.17 -3.22
C ALA A 126 11.13 -17.09 -4.29
N ILE A 127 12.24 -16.55 -4.80
CA ILE A 127 12.24 -15.51 -5.84
C ILE A 127 12.83 -16.02 -7.16
N LEU A 128 12.24 -15.58 -8.27
CA LEU A 128 12.70 -15.87 -9.65
C LEU A 128 13.19 -14.61 -10.39
N THR A 129 13.20 -13.46 -9.73
CA THR A 129 13.64 -12.18 -10.29
C THR A 129 14.29 -11.32 -9.22
N SER A 130 15.31 -10.55 -9.59
CA SER A 130 15.92 -9.52 -8.73
C SER A 130 15.14 -8.20 -8.74
N PHE A 131 14.11 -8.06 -9.57
CA PHE A 131 13.30 -6.84 -9.68
C PHE A 131 12.11 -6.77 -8.69
N CYS A 132 12.00 -7.73 -7.77
CA CYS A 132 10.91 -7.76 -6.78
C CYS A 132 11.27 -7.03 -5.47
N LYS A 133 10.27 -6.72 -4.64
CA LYS A 133 10.46 -6.11 -3.31
C LYS A 133 11.33 -7.01 -2.41
N HIS A 134 11.04 -8.30 -2.37
CA HIS A 134 11.79 -9.27 -1.56
C HIS A 134 13.29 -9.31 -1.88
N ALA A 135 13.68 -9.23 -3.16
CA ALA A 135 15.09 -9.16 -3.55
C ALA A 135 15.76 -7.86 -3.06
N ARG A 136 15.04 -6.74 -3.09
CA ARG A 136 15.50 -5.46 -2.54
C ARG A 136 15.64 -5.52 -1.03
N ASP A 137 14.71 -6.17 -0.33
CA ASP A 137 14.76 -6.35 1.13
C ASP A 137 15.93 -7.26 1.55
N LEU A 138 16.23 -8.30 0.77
CA LEU A 138 17.43 -9.13 0.97
C LEU A 138 18.71 -8.30 0.77
N ALA A 139 18.79 -7.52 -0.30
CA ALA A 139 19.95 -6.68 -0.58
C ALA A 139 20.17 -5.59 0.49
N ARG A 140 19.10 -4.89 0.87
CA ARG A 140 19.14 -3.88 1.94
C ARG A 140 19.65 -4.46 3.24
N TYR A 141 19.19 -5.65 3.60
CA TYR A 141 19.66 -6.30 4.81
C TYR A 141 21.14 -6.68 4.75
N GLU A 142 21.63 -7.17 3.61
CA GLU A 142 23.07 -7.41 3.45
C GLU A 142 23.89 -6.12 3.62
N SER A 143 23.37 -4.99 3.12
CA SER A 143 23.96 -3.65 3.35
C SER A 143 23.95 -3.28 4.83
N GLU A 144 22.82 -3.43 5.53
CA GLU A 144 22.70 -3.14 6.97
C GLU A 144 23.65 -4.00 7.80
N LEU A 145 23.79 -5.29 7.47
CA LEU A 145 24.69 -6.18 8.19
C LEU A 145 26.16 -5.77 8.06
N SER A 146 26.55 -5.16 6.95
CA SER A 146 27.93 -4.68 6.76
C SER A 146 28.32 -3.56 7.73
N ILE A 147 27.33 -2.88 8.32
CA ILE A 147 27.50 -1.81 9.31
C ILE A 147 26.87 -2.17 10.66
N ARG A 148 26.55 -3.45 10.88
CA ARG A 148 25.84 -3.95 12.07
C ARG A 148 26.41 -3.50 13.43
N PRO A 149 27.73 -3.36 13.62
CA PRO A 149 28.24 -2.84 14.89
C PRO A 149 27.55 -1.55 15.30
N LEU A 150 27.17 -0.68 14.36
CA LEU A 150 26.45 0.57 14.66
C LEU A 150 25.01 0.37 15.16
N VAL A 151 24.35 -0.70 14.71
CA VAL A 151 22.94 -1.03 15.05
C VAL A 151 22.80 -1.60 16.46
N LYS A 152 23.86 -2.19 17.02
CA LYS A 152 23.85 -2.74 18.38
C LYS A 152 23.86 -1.67 19.49
N TYR A 153 24.00 -0.38 19.14
CA TYR A 153 24.34 0.67 20.09
C TYR A 153 23.26 1.73 20.30
N ASP A 154 22.00 1.44 19.98
CA ASP A 154 20.86 2.35 20.16
C ASP A 154 21.03 3.76 19.54
N LEU A 155 22.03 3.93 18.65
CA LEU A 155 22.00 4.99 17.66
C LEU A 155 20.80 4.67 16.79
N TRP A 156 19.80 5.55 16.79
CA TRP A 156 18.51 5.41 16.10
C TRP A 156 18.56 4.58 14.81
N PRO A 157 17.49 3.83 14.45
CA PRO A 157 17.48 3.02 13.23
C PRO A 157 18.02 3.85 12.07
N LEU A 158 19.21 3.47 11.58
CA LEU A 158 19.95 4.26 10.61
C LEU A 158 19.07 4.38 9.36
N SER A 159 18.50 5.57 9.15
CA SER A 159 17.65 5.81 8.01
C SER A 159 18.45 5.56 6.73
N SER A 160 17.87 4.82 5.79
CA SER A 160 18.43 4.62 4.45
C SER A 160 18.31 5.87 3.57
N GLU A 161 17.61 6.90 4.06
CA GLU A 161 17.40 8.18 3.39
C GLU A 161 18.36 9.26 3.90
N GLY A 162 18.31 10.45 3.30
CA GLY A 162 19.15 11.59 3.69
C GLY A 162 20.64 11.33 3.46
N ARG A 163 21.49 11.65 4.45
CA ARG A 163 22.96 11.57 4.32
C ARG A 163 23.47 10.15 4.05
N ASN A 164 22.83 9.15 4.67
CA ASN A 164 23.22 7.75 4.60
C ASN A 164 22.91 7.10 3.25
N LYS A 165 22.10 7.75 2.40
CA LYS A 165 21.80 7.28 1.04
C LYS A 165 23.07 7.09 0.20
N ARG A 166 24.14 7.84 0.49
CA ARG A 166 25.46 7.67 -0.13
C ARG A 166 26.07 6.29 0.09
N PHE A 167 25.75 5.66 1.21
CA PHE A 167 26.14 4.29 1.53
C PHE A 167 25.16 3.27 0.94
N TYR A 168 23.88 3.39 1.28
CA TYR A 168 22.86 2.40 0.94
C TYR A 168 22.62 2.28 -0.57
N ALA A 169 22.51 3.39 -1.30
CA ALA A 169 22.20 3.34 -2.73
C ALA A 169 23.19 2.51 -3.57
N PRO A 170 24.52 2.72 -3.49
CA PRO A 170 25.48 1.88 -4.21
C PRO A 170 25.57 0.46 -3.66
N ARG A 171 25.43 0.26 -2.34
CA ARG A 171 25.54 -1.06 -1.72
C ARG A 171 24.35 -1.97 -2.01
N ASP A 172 23.14 -1.43 -1.94
CA ASP A 172 21.92 -2.16 -2.29
C ASP A 172 21.98 -2.57 -3.76
N ARG A 173 22.41 -1.67 -4.66
CA ARG A 173 22.57 -1.98 -6.09
C ARG A 173 23.59 -3.09 -6.35
N PHE A 174 24.70 -3.09 -5.61
CA PHE A 174 25.71 -4.15 -5.67
C PHE A 174 25.09 -5.50 -5.30
N TYR A 175 24.43 -5.62 -4.14
CA TYR A 175 23.84 -6.88 -3.70
C TYR A 175 22.67 -7.33 -4.59
N ILE A 176 21.83 -6.42 -5.09
CA ILE A 176 20.80 -6.74 -6.10
C ILE A 176 21.42 -7.37 -7.35
N THR A 177 22.57 -6.86 -7.80
CA THR A 177 23.29 -7.40 -8.97
C THR A 177 23.81 -8.81 -8.69
N CYS A 178 24.38 -9.04 -7.50
CA CYS A 178 24.85 -10.36 -7.08
C CYS A 178 23.70 -11.39 -6.97
N ILE A 179 22.57 -10.98 -6.39
CA ILE A 179 21.34 -11.78 -6.34
C ILE A 179 20.87 -12.12 -7.75
N GLY A 180 20.82 -11.13 -8.66
CA GLY A 180 20.44 -11.33 -10.05
C GLY A 180 21.33 -12.33 -10.79
N ALA A 181 22.64 -12.28 -10.58
CA ALA A 181 23.58 -13.22 -11.18
C ALA A 181 23.37 -14.66 -10.68
N ALA A 182 23.16 -14.85 -9.38
CA ALA A 182 22.86 -16.16 -8.81
C ALA A 182 21.50 -16.70 -9.29
N LEU A 183 20.47 -15.84 -9.35
CA LEU A 183 19.14 -16.18 -9.87
C LEU A 183 19.14 -16.54 -11.35
N LYS A 184 19.97 -15.87 -12.16
CA LYS A 184 20.12 -16.22 -13.59
C LYS A 184 20.57 -17.66 -13.74
N ARG A 185 21.59 -18.08 -12.98
CA ARG A 185 22.09 -19.47 -12.98
C ARG A 185 21.04 -20.44 -12.44
N PHE A 186 20.37 -20.09 -11.34
CA PHE A 186 19.30 -20.90 -10.77
C PHE A 186 18.16 -21.13 -11.78
N SER A 187 17.73 -20.08 -12.47
CA SER A 187 16.66 -20.12 -13.46
C SER A 187 16.99 -20.94 -14.70
N GLN A 188 18.27 -21.09 -15.05
CA GLN A 188 18.72 -21.94 -16.16
C GLN A 188 18.50 -23.43 -15.86
N SER A 189 18.49 -23.81 -14.58
CA SER A 189 18.26 -25.19 -14.15
C SER A 189 16.78 -25.57 -14.05
N LEU A 190 15.86 -24.63 -14.25
CA LEU A 190 14.41 -24.86 -14.16
C LEU A 190 13.84 -25.39 -15.48
N ASP A 191 12.61 -25.91 -15.43
CA ASP A 191 11.85 -26.21 -16.64
C ASP A 191 11.58 -24.90 -17.42
N GLN A 192 12.13 -24.81 -18.63
CA GLN A 192 12.10 -23.59 -19.42
C GLN A 192 10.70 -23.29 -20.00
N GLU A 193 9.85 -24.29 -20.22
CA GLU A 193 8.48 -24.06 -20.67
C GLU A 193 7.66 -23.44 -19.54
N LEU A 194 7.74 -23.99 -18.33
CA LEU A 194 7.06 -23.45 -17.15
C LEU A 194 7.56 -22.05 -16.84
N LEU A 195 8.89 -21.85 -16.84
CA LEU A 195 9.49 -20.54 -16.59
C LEU A 195 9.06 -19.51 -17.64
N HIS A 196 8.97 -19.90 -18.92
CA HIS A 196 8.46 -19.04 -19.98
C HIS A 196 6.98 -18.68 -19.76
N ALA A 197 6.13 -19.64 -19.39
CA ALA A 197 4.72 -19.40 -19.11
C ALA A 197 4.51 -18.43 -17.94
N VAL A 198 5.27 -18.60 -16.86
CA VAL A 198 5.26 -17.72 -15.68
C VAL A 198 5.72 -16.29 -16.04
N ARG A 199 6.71 -16.16 -16.93
CA ARG A 199 7.21 -14.86 -17.41
C ARG A 199 6.27 -14.18 -18.41
N SER A 200 5.59 -14.93 -19.27
CA SER A 200 4.69 -14.37 -20.29
C SER A 200 3.48 -13.66 -19.68
N VAL A 201 3.05 -14.09 -18.50
CA VAL A 201 2.02 -13.42 -17.68
C VAL A 201 2.61 -12.39 -16.69
N GLN A 202 3.87 -11.98 -16.87
CA GLN A 202 4.55 -10.99 -16.03
C GLN A 202 4.50 -11.28 -14.52
N CYS A 203 4.45 -12.56 -14.14
CA CYS A 203 4.38 -12.98 -12.75
C CYS A 203 5.51 -13.98 -12.44
N PRO A 204 6.79 -13.55 -12.38
CA PRO A 204 7.95 -14.39 -12.06
C PRO A 204 7.95 -14.83 -10.59
N SER A 205 6.92 -15.60 -10.19
CA SER A 205 6.68 -16.10 -8.85
C SER A 205 6.96 -17.59 -8.79
N ALA A 206 7.70 -18.02 -7.76
CA ALA A 206 7.93 -19.43 -7.49
C ALA A 206 6.63 -20.17 -7.13
N LYS A 207 5.64 -19.49 -6.50
CA LYS A 207 4.33 -20.08 -6.21
C LYS A 207 3.59 -20.49 -7.48
N LEU A 208 3.57 -19.60 -8.48
CA LEU A 208 2.95 -19.89 -9.77
C LEU A 208 3.69 -20.99 -10.53
N TYR A 209 5.03 -20.98 -10.49
CA TYR A 209 5.84 -22.04 -11.06
C TYR A 209 5.52 -23.41 -10.43
N ASN A 210 5.54 -23.49 -9.09
CA ASN A 210 5.24 -24.72 -8.35
C ASN A 210 3.81 -25.20 -8.62
N TRP A 211 2.84 -24.28 -8.67
CA TRP A 211 1.48 -24.62 -9.02
C TRP A 211 1.38 -25.25 -10.42
N LEU A 212 2.09 -24.74 -11.43
CA LEU A 212 2.11 -25.39 -12.75
C LEU A 212 2.78 -26.77 -12.72
N ALA A 213 3.77 -26.98 -11.84
CA ALA A 213 4.57 -28.20 -11.76
C ALA A 213 3.93 -29.34 -10.95
N GLN A 214 3.00 -29.07 -10.02
CA GLN A 214 2.47 -30.06 -9.07
C GLN A 214 1.29 -30.90 -9.58
N GLY A 215 0.50 -30.41 -10.54
CA GLY A 215 -0.73 -31.09 -11.01
C GLY A 215 -0.67 -31.52 -12.47
N ASP A 216 -1.83 -31.54 -13.15
CA ASP A 216 -1.88 -31.80 -14.59
C ASP A 216 -1.29 -30.59 -15.33
N ARG A 217 0.01 -30.67 -15.61
CA ARG A 217 0.80 -29.64 -16.31
C ARG A 217 0.09 -29.11 -17.55
N LYS A 218 -0.50 -29.98 -18.36
CA LYS A 218 -1.14 -29.59 -19.63
C LYS A 218 -2.40 -28.76 -19.36
N ARG A 219 -3.26 -29.22 -18.45
CA ARG A 219 -4.48 -28.48 -18.06
C ARG A 219 -4.13 -27.16 -17.36
N ARG A 220 -3.16 -27.16 -16.45
CA ARG A 220 -2.72 -25.95 -15.73
C ARG A 220 -2.10 -24.90 -16.64
N LEU A 221 -1.28 -25.30 -17.62
CA LEU A 221 -0.79 -24.38 -18.66
C LEU A 221 -1.93 -23.83 -19.55
N GLN A 222 -2.91 -24.67 -19.89
CA GLN A 222 -4.09 -24.22 -20.65
C GLN A 222 -4.94 -23.25 -19.83
N ALA A 223 -5.15 -23.51 -18.55
CA ALA A 223 -5.86 -22.62 -17.62
C ALA A 223 -5.15 -21.27 -17.50
N LEU A 224 -3.83 -21.25 -17.34
CA LEU A 224 -3.05 -20.03 -17.31
C LEU A 224 -3.17 -19.22 -18.62
N LYS A 225 -3.16 -19.89 -19.78
CA LYS A 225 -3.38 -19.24 -21.08
C LYS A 225 -4.80 -18.69 -21.23
N ALA A 226 -5.80 -19.40 -20.71
CA ALA A 226 -7.20 -18.98 -20.78
C ALA A 226 -7.55 -17.84 -19.81
N GLN A 227 -6.84 -17.76 -18.68
CA GLN A 227 -7.05 -16.77 -17.64
C GLN A 227 -5.71 -16.19 -17.13
N PRO A 228 -4.97 -15.46 -17.98
CA PRO A 228 -3.61 -15.02 -17.68
C PRO A 228 -3.55 -13.89 -16.63
N VAL A 229 -4.69 -13.26 -16.32
CA VAL A 229 -4.80 -12.17 -15.34
C VAL A 229 -5.19 -12.72 -13.97
N LEU A 230 -6.32 -13.44 -13.88
CA LEU A 230 -6.87 -13.86 -12.59
C LEU A 230 -6.12 -15.05 -11.97
N VAL A 231 -5.70 -16.04 -12.75
CA VAL A 231 -5.00 -17.22 -12.21
C VAL A 231 -3.73 -16.79 -11.45
N PRO A 232 -2.81 -15.98 -12.00
CA PRO A 232 -1.64 -15.57 -11.23
C PRO A 232 -1.94 -14.80 -9.96
N VAL A 233 -2.96 -13.93 -9.96
CA VAL A 233 -3.37 -13.17 -8.76
C VAL A 233 -3.84 -14.12 -7.68
N LEU A 234 -4.68 -15.11 -8.03
CA LEU A 234 -5.24 -16.07 -7.10
C LEU A 234 -4.18 -17.05 -6.57
N ILE A 235 -3.24 -17.50 -7.40
CA ILE A 235 -2.17 -18.41 -6.95
C ILE A 235 -1.15 -17.72 -6.04
N VAL A 236 -0.88 -16.42 -6.26
CA VAL A 236 0.13 -15.69 -5.46
C VAL A 236 -0.48 -15.02 -4.23
N GLY A 237 -1.74 -14.61 -4.31
CA GLY A 237 -2.52 -14.07 -3.19
C GLY A 237 -2.70 -15.09 -2.06
N VAL A 238 -3.02 -14.59 -0.89
CA VAL A 238 -3.27 -15.37 0.32
C VAL A 238 -4.78 -15.42 0.63
N GLY A 239 -5.53 -14.41 0.19
CA GLY A 239 -6.98 -14.40 0.30
C GLY A 239 -7.64 -15.09 -0.90
N MET A 240 -8.85 -15.59 -0.67
CA MET A 240 -9.81 -15.92 -1.72
C MET A 240 -11.17 -15.33 -1.35
N PRO A 241 -11.93 -14.77 -2.31
CA PRO A 241 -13.27 -14.33 -1.99
C PRO A 241 -14.17 -15.55 -1.81
N TRP A 242 -15.05 -15.48 -0.82
CA TRP A 242 -16.16 -16.42 -0.72
C TRP A 242 -17.43 -15.78 -1.27
N PRO A 243 -18.16 -16.43 -2.19
CA PRO A 243 -19.40 -15.90 -2.73
C PRO A 243 -20.46 -15.73 -1.64
N LYS A 244 -21.06 -14.55 -1.53
CA LYS A 244 -22.07 -14.22 -0.51
C LYS A 244 -23.36 -13.75 -1.17
N ILE A 245 -24.52 -14.23 -0.71
CA ILE A 245 -25.82 -13.67 -1.09
C ILE A 245 -26.13 -12.40 -0.28
N ALA A 246 -27.21 -11.71 -0.68
CA ALA A 246 -27.78 -10.60 0.08
C ALA A 246 -28.03 -11.05 1.53
N GLY A 247 -27.61 -10.22 2.50
CA GLY A 247 -27.64 -10.59 3.93
C GLY A 247 -26.37 -11.27 4.45
N GLY A 248 -25.37 -11.52 3.60
CA GLY A 248 -24.04 -11.99 4.02
C GLY A 248 -23.88 -13.50 4.19
N LEU A 249 -24.94 -14.28 3.89
CA LEU A 249 -24.89 -15.74 3.89
C LEU A 249 -23.97 -16.25 2.79
N LEU A 250 -23.22 -17.31 3.09
CA LEU A 250 -22.28 -17.94 2.17
C LEU A 250 -23.04 -18.75 1.11
N VAL A 251 -22.59 -18.68 -0.14
CA VAL A 251 -23.08 -19.53 -1.23
C VAL A 251 -22.36 -20.87 -1.15
N GLU A 252 -23.11 -21.96 -1.25
CA GLU A 252 -22.54 -23.32 -1.30
C GLU A 252 -21.79 -23.57 -2.62
N CYS A 253 -20.74 -24.38 -2.54
CA CYS A 253 -19.97 -24.78 -3.71
C CYS A 253 -20.79 -25.78 -4.56
N PRO A 254 -21.06 -25.48 -5.84
CA PRO A 254 -21.85 -26.37 -6.68
C PRO A 254 -21.04 -27.58 -7.18
N TRP A 255 -19.73 -27.62 -6.92
CA TRP A 255 -18.84 -28.72 -7.30
C TRP A 255 -18.40 -29.51 -6.07
N GLY A 256 -18.86 -30.75 -5.96
CA GLY A 256 -18.47 -31.66 -4.88
C GLY A 256 -16.95 -31.87 -4.79
N ASP A 257 -16.27 -31.94 -5.94
CA ASP A 257 -14.80 -32.10 -6.04
C ASP A 257 -14.01 -30.95 -5.38
N LEU A 258 -14.65 -29.79 -5.17
CA LEU A 258 -14.01 -28.62 -4.58
C LEU A 258 -14.38 -28.44 -3.10
N GLN A 259 -15.27 -29.26 -2.56
CA GLN A 259 -15.81 -29.10 -1.21
C GLN A 259 -14.73 -29.23 -0.13
N GLU A 260 -13.68 -30.02 -0.37
CA GLU A 260 -12.57 -30.21 0.57
C GLU A 260 -11.75 -28.92 0.82
N PHE A 261 -11.76 -27.98 -0.14
CA PHE A 261 -11.09 -26.68 -0.02
C PHE A 261 -12.01 -25.60 0.54
N CYS A 262 -13.29 -25.94 0.69
CA CYS A 262 -14.37 -25.05 1.09
C CYS A 262 -14.64 -25.22 2.60
N CYS A 263 -13.81 -24.61 3.46
CA CYS A 263 -13.98 -24.68 4.92
C CYS A 263 -14.33 -23.30 5.52
N SER A 264 -15.38 -23.23 6.34
CA SER A 264 -15.62 -22.10 7.25
C SER A 264 -15.17 -22.50 8.65
N TRP A 265 -14.12 -21.89 9.17
CA TRP A 265 -13.73 -22.02 10.58
C TRP A 265 -14.23 -20.78 11.32
N GLU A 266 -15.01 -20.96 12.39
CA GLU A 266 -15.36 -19.96 13.42
C GLU A 266 -15.12 -18.47 13.06
N GLY A 267 -15.87 -17.96 12.06
CA GLY A 267 -15.86 -16.54 11.69
C GLY A 267 -14.81 -16.09 10.65
N GLU A 268 -13.86 -16.94 10.26
CA GLU A 268 -12.88 -16.69 9.20
C GLU A 268 -13.00 -17.73 8.07
N THR A 269 -13.24 -17.24 6.85
CA THR A 269 -13.24 -18.07 5.64
C THR A 269 -11.83 -18.04 5.04
N VAL A 270 -11.01 -19.06 5.34
CA VAL A 270 -9.70 -19.24 4.69
C VAL A 270 -9.83 -20.34 3.66
N MET A 271 -9.73 -19.98 2.38
CA MET A 271 -9.68 -20.94 1.26
C MET A 271 -8.24 -21.02 0.77
N ASP A 272 -7.69 -22.24 0.67
CA ASP A 272 -6.44 -22.44 -0.09
C ASP A 272 -6.74 -22.23 -1.58
N GLY A 273 -6.54 -21.00 -2.05
CA GLY A 273 -6.82 -20.63 -3.44
C GLY A 273 -6.00 -21.40 -4.46
N ALA A 274 -4.76 -21.76 -4.12
CA ALA A 274 -3.90 -22.53 -5.01
C ALA A 274 -4.38 -23.99 -5.10
N GLY A 275 -4.76 -24.58 -3.97
CA GLY A 275 -5.39 -25.89 -3.89
C GLY A 275 -6.72 -25.95 -4.64
N PHE A 276 -7.64 -25.02 -4.35
CA PHE A 276 -8.95 -24.92 -4.99
C PHE A 276 -8.85 -24.80 -6.51
N LEU A 277 -8.05 -23.86 -7.02
CA LEU A 277 -7.85 -23.71 -8.47
C LEU A 277 -7.12 -24.89 -9.08
N GLY A 278 -6.13 -25.45 -8.37
CA GLY A 278 -5.40 -26.63 -8.79
C GLY A 278 -6.35 -27.80 -9.03
N ARG A 279 -7.20 -28.11 -8.05
CA ARG A 279 -8.20 -29.17 -8.15
C ARG A 279 -9.19 -28.89 -9.29
N ALA A 280 -9.75 -27.69 -9.36
CA ALA A 280 -10.72 -27.35 -10.40
C ALA A 280 -10.18 -27.54 -11.82
N VAL A 281 -8.91 -27.16 -12.03
CA VAL A 281 -8.25 -27.32 -13.33
C VAL A 281 -7.88 -28.78 -13.60
N ASP A 282 -7.34 -29.48 -12.61
CA ASP A 282 -6.89 -30.86 -12.76
C ASP A 282 -8.07 -31.81 -13.02
N THR A 283 -9.23 -31.59 -12.40
CA THR A 283 -10.46 -32.37 -12.68
C THR A 283 -11.15 -31.95 -13.99
N GLY A 284 -10.75 -30.82 -14.58
CA GLY A 284 -11.26 -30.36 -15.87
C GLY A 284 -12.59 -29.61 -15.77
N LEU A 285 -12.87 -28.99 -14.62
CA LEU A 285 -14.05 -28.16 -14.44
C LEU A 285 -14.00 -26.93 -15.36
N PRO A 286 -15.18 -26.37 -15.74
CA PRO A 286 -15.24 -25.18 -16.58
C PRO A 286 -14.75 -23.94 -15.81
N LEU A 287 -13.45 -23.63 -15.91
CA LEU A 287 -12.77 -22.58 -15.14
C LEU A 287 -13.52 -21.23 -15.16
N ASN A 288 -14.06 -20.82 -16.31
CA ASN A 288 -14.82 -19.57 -16.41
C ASN A 288 -16.09 -19.56 -15.54
N ARG A 289 -16.76 -20.71 -15.36
CA ARG A 289 -17.92 -20.85 -14.47
C ARG A 289 -17.49 -20.92 -13.01
N VAL A 290 -16.40 -21.62 -12.71
CA VAL A 290 -15.82 -21.71 -11.37
C VAL A 290 -15.44 -20.32 -10.85
N LEU A 291 -14.70 -19.55 -11.65
CA LEU A 291 -14.33 -18.17 -11.30
C LEU A 291 -15.55 -17.24 -11.23
N ALA A 292 -16.53 -17.38 -12.13
CA ALA A 292 -17.74 -16.57 -12.10
C ALA A 292 -18.53 -16.79 -10.80
N TRP A 293 -18.65 -18.04 -10.36
CA TRP A 293 -19.22 -18.40 -9.07
C TRP A 293 -18.39 -17.81 -7.92
N LEU A 294 -17.07 -18.03 -7.90
CA LEU A 294 -16.16 -17.57 -6.85
C LEU A 294 -16.27 -16.06 -6.59
N PHE A 295 -16.34 -15.26 -7.66
CA PHE A 295 -16.45 -13.81 -7.57
C PHE A 295 -17.89 -13.28 -7.53
N SER A 296 -18.90 -14.15 -7.63
CA SER A 296 -20.32 -13.76 -7.75
C SER A 296 -20.58 -12.78 -8.90
N VAL A 297 -20.00 -13.03 -10.08
CA VAL A 297 -20.13 -12.18 -11.28
C VAL A 297 -20.58 -12.96 -12.51
N PRO A 298 -21.15 -12.30 -13.53
CA PRO A 298 -21.49 -12.96 -14.79
C PRO A 298 -20.26 -13.58 -15.47
N THR A 299 -20.43 -14.74 -16.12
CA THR A 299 -19.36 -15.40 -16.88
C THR A 299 -18.74 -14.52 -17.97
N SER A 300 -19.49 -13.54 -18.50
CA SER A 300 -18.98 -12.59 -19.49
C SER A 300 -17.87 -11.68 -18.94
N ALA A 301 -17.89 -11.38 -17.64
CA ALA A 301 -16.87 -10.58 -16.96
C ALA A 301 -15.55 -11.36 -16.85
N ILE A 302 -15.63 -12.64 -16.49
CA ILE A 302 -14.48 -13.56 -16.44
C ILE A 302 -13.90 -13.80 -17.84
N ARG A 303 -14.74 -14.03 -18.84
CA ARG A 303 -14.29 -14.17 -20.24
C ARG A 303 -13.58 -12.92 -20.73
N PHE A 304 -14.08 -11.74 -20.37
CA PHE A 304 -13.45 -10.48 -20.70
C PHE A 304 -12.03 -10.39 -20.12
N LEU A 305 -11.85 -10.68 -18.82
CA LEU A 305 -10.52 -10.70 -18.19
C LEU A 305 -9.58 -11.74 -18.81
N GLY A 306 -10.10 -12.90 -19.24
CA GLY A 306 -9.33 -13.91 -19.95
C GLY A 306 -8.81 -13.46 -21.32
N GLN A 307 -9.47 -12.48 -21.94
CA GLN A 307 -9.07 -11.88 -23.22
C GLN A 307 -8.12 -10.68 -23.06
N GLN A 308 -7.97 -10.16 -21.83
CA GLN A 308 -7.08 -9.03 -21.57
C GLN A 308 -5.61 -9.44 -21.65
N ARG A 309 -4.78 -8.54 -22.21
CA ARG A 309 -3.33 -8.70 -22.07
C ARG A 309 -2.93 -8.30 -20.67
N VAL A 310 -2.06 -9.09 -20.06
CA VAL A 310 -1.58 -8.84 -18.69
C VAL A 310 -0.90 -7.48 -18.56
N TYR A 311 -0.26 -6.99 -19.63
CA TYR A 311 0.33 -5.65 -19.68
C TYR A 311 -0.71 -4.53 -19.50
N ASP A 312 -1.91 -4.68 -20.06
CA ASP A 312 -2.95 -3.67 -20.02
C ASP A 312 -3.58 -3.56 -18.63
N THR A 313 -3.86 -4.70 -17.99
CA THR A 313 -4.39 -4.74 -16.61
C THR A 313 -3.34 -4.44 -15.54
N GLY A 314 -2.07 -4.26 -15.94
CA GLY A 314 -0.98 -3.86 -15.05
C GLY A 314 -0.29 -4.99 -14.29
N SER A 315 -0.11 -6.21 -14.81
CA SER A 315 0.53 -7.37 -14.14
C SER A 315 -0.13 -7.83 -12.83
N ALA A 316 -0.05 -9.13 -12.54
CA ALA A 316 -0.64 -9.71 -11.33
C ALA A 316 -0.04 -9.12 -10.04
N LEU A 317 1.28 -8.92 -10.02
CA LEU A 317 1.99 -8.42 -8.84
C LEU A 317 1.64 -6.96 -8.51
N SER A 318 1.30 -6.13 -9.49
CA SER A 318 0.94 -4.74 -9.17
C SER A 318 -0.39 -4.66 -8.40
N ARG A 319 -1.35 -5.54 -8.74
CA ARG A 319 -2.66 -5.55 -8.10
C ARG A 319 -2.57 -6.05 -6.66
N LEU A 320 -1.82 -7.14 -6.44
CA LEU A 320 -1.52 -7.64 -5.09
C LEU A 320 -0.80 -6.59 -4.25
N ASN A 321 0.17 -5.85 -4.83
CA ASN A 321 0.86 -4.79 -4.09
C ASN A 321 -0.06 -3.59 -3.78
N SER A 322 -1.03 -3.27 -4.64
CA SER A 322 -1.92 -2.12 -4.42
C SER A 322 -3.09 -2.42 -3.49
N GLU A 323 -3.65 -3.63 -3.56
CA GLU A 323 -4.83 -4.02 -2.78
C GLU A 323 -4.47 -4.80 -1.50
N GLY A 324 -3.26 -5.35 -1.41
CA GLY A 324 -2.83 -6.25 -0.33
C GLY A 324 -2.85 -7.72 -0.79
N LEU A 325 -2.19 -8.63 -0.05
CA LEU A 325 -2.12 -10.05 -0.40
C LEU A 325 -3.45 -10.81 -0.19
N GLU A 326 -4.32 -10.26 0.65
CA GLU A 326 -5.68 -10.78 0.90
C GLU A 326 -6.68 -10.32 -0.18
N ALA A 327 -6.26 -9.39 -1.04
CA ALA A 327 -7.02 -8.84 -2.15
C ALA A 327 -6.12 -8.84 -3.40
N GLY A 328 -6.47 -8.16 -4.49
CA GLY A 328 -5.69 -8.13 -5.74
C GLY A 328 -6.54 -8.40 -6.99
N TRP A 329 -7.78 -8.83 -6.79
CA TRP A 329 -8.78 -9.00 -7.84
C TRP A 329 -9.92 -7.99 -7.75
N GLU A 330 -10.04 -7.20 -6.67
CA GLU A 330 -11.25 -6.38 -6.45
C GLU A 330 -11.44 -5.36 -7.56
N HIS A 331 -10.38 -4.61 -7.91
CA HIS A 331 -10.48 -3.64 -8.99
C HIS A 331 -10.65 -4.35 -10.34
N LEU A 332 -10.00 -5.50 -10.56
CA LEU A 332 -10.15 -6.26 -11.82
C LEU A 332 -11.59 -6.72 -12.03
N ILE A 333 -12.20 -7.29 -11.00
CA ILE A 333 -13.58 -7.76 -11.03
C ILE A 333 -14.53 -6.58 -11.20
N ALA A 334 -14.35 -5.51 -10.43
CA ALA A 334 -15.16 -4.29 -10.55
C ALA A 334 -15.09 -3.68 -11.97
N GLY A 335 -13.92 -3.64 -12.61
CA GLY A 335 -13.79 -3.15 -13.98
C GLY A 335 -14.40 -4.09 -15.03
N SER A 336 -14.34 -5.40 -14.78
CA SER A 336 -14.84 -6.43 -15.71
C SER A 336 -16.37 -6.49 -15.81
N VAL A 337 -17.09 -6.02 -14.81
CA VAL A 337 -18.57 -6.03 -14.80
C VAL A 337 -19.21 -4.81 -15.45
N LEU A 338 -18.42 -3.81 -15.89
CA LEU A 338 -18.93 -2.51 -16.38
C LEU A 338 -19.51 -2.51 -17.81
N GLY A 339 -19.85 -3.67 -18.37
CA GLY A 339 -20.44 -3.78 -19.71
C GLY A 339 -19.67 -3.00 -20.79
N ASN A 340 -20.28 -1.95 -21.33
CA ASN A 340 -19.69 -1.12 -22.39
C ASN A 340 -18.54 -0.21 -21.89
N ARG A 341 -18.40 -0.01 -20.57
CA ARG A 341 -17.32 0.80 -19.96
C ARG A 341 -16.15 -0.05 -19.48
N ARG A 342 -16.05 -1.30 -19.91
CA ARG A 342 -14.92 -2.18 -19.56
C ARG A 342 -13.61 -1.56 -20.05
N PRO A 343 -12.63 -1.29 -19.17
CA PRO A 343 -11.32 -0.78 -19.59
C PRO A 343 -10.56 -1.84 -20.38
N ARG A 344 -10.13 -1.52 -21.61
CA ARG A 344 -9.49 -2.46 -22.55
C ARG A 344 -8.00 -2.21 -22.74
N THR A 345 -7.56 -0.97 -22.57
CA THR A 345 -6.17 -0.57 -22.77
C THR A 345 -5.49 -0.27 -21.44
N LYS A 346 -4.16 -0.29 -21.42
CA LYS A 346 -3.37 0.12 -20.25
C LYS A 346 -3.76 1.50 -19.72
N ALA A 347 -4.07 2.45 -20.60
CA ALA A 347 -4.47 3.80 -20.21
C ALA A 347 -5.84 3.77 -19.51
N GLU A 348 -6.84 3.12 -20.11
CA GLU A 348 -8.18 2.98 -19.53
C GLU A 348 -8.15 2.27 -18.17
N TRP A 349 -7.39 1.17 -18.04
CA TRP A 349 -7.22 0.48 -16.76
C TRP A 349 -6.59 1.40 -15.71
N ARG A 350 -5.57 2.17 -16.09
CA ARG A 350 -4.93 3.13 -15.18
C ARG A 350 -5.91 4.21 -14.72
N PHE A 351 -6.73 4.75 -15.63
CA PHE A 351 -7.77 5.72 -15.29
C PHE A 351 -8.83 5.12 -14.37
N PHE A 352 -9.35 3.94 -14.70
CA PHE A 352 -10.30 3.22 -13.86
C PHE A 352 -9.75 2.95 -12.45
N TYR A 353 -8.49 2.53 -12.33
CA TYR A 353 -7.85 2.34 -11.04
C TYR A 353 -7.73 3.64 -10.26
N ALA A 354 -7.28 4.72 -10.90
CA ALA A 354 -7.20 6.03 -10.26
C ALA A 354 -8.57 6.53 -9.77
N PHE A 355 -9.59 6.41 -10.63
CA PHE A 355 -10.98 6.73 -10.30
C PHE A 355 -11.45 5.95 -9.07
N ARG A 356 -11.34 4.62 -9.08
CA ARG A 356 -11.81 3.81 -7.95
C ARG A 356 -10.98 4.05 -6.69
N SER A 357 -9.67 4.27 -6.79
CA SER A 357 -8.82 4.57 -5.64
C SER A 357 -9.04 5.97 -5.05
N ALA A 358 -9.61 6.90 -5.81
CA ALA A 358 -10.00 8.22 -5.30
C ALA A 358 -11.21 8.12 -4.37
N ILE A 359 -12.13 7.18 -4.63
CA ILE A 359 -13.34 7.01 -3.82
C ILE A 359 -12.98 6.36 -2.46
N PRO A 360 -13.35 6.96 -1.32
CA PRO A 360 -13.10 6.39 0.00
C PRO A 360 -13.72 5.00 0.19
N LEU A 361 -12.99 4.10 0.88
CA LEU A 361 -13.42 2.71 1.06
C LEU A 361 -14.79 2.58 1.75
N GLN A 362 -15.12 3.50 2.67
CA GLN A 362 -16.43 3.55 3.34
C GLN A 362 -17.59 3.79 2.37
N ILE A 363 -17.31 4.38 1.21
CA ILE A 363 -18.28 4.66 0.14
C ILE A 363 -18.25 3.54 -0.90
N LEU A 364 -17.08 2.99 -1.21
CA LEU A 364 -16.97 1.86 -2.14
C LEU A 364 -17.64 0.57 -1.64
N ARG A 365 -17.60 0.30 -0.32
CA ARG A 365 -18.18 -0.90 0.27
C ARG A 365 -19.68 -1.10 0.00
N PRO A 366 -20.55 -0.09 0.18
CA PRO A 366 -21.97 -0.20 -0.17
C PRO A 366 -22.21 -0.21 -1.69
N LEU A 367 -21.35 0.41 -2.49
CA LEU A 367 -21.48 0.53 -3.95
C LEU A 367 -20.96 -0.71 -4.69
N ARG A 368 -21.52 -1.89 -4.38
CA ARG A 368 -21.06 -3.16 -4.98
C ARG A 368 -21.38 -3.26 -6.48
N ASP A 369 -22.53 -2.74 -6.91
CA ASP A 369 -22.90 -2.70 -8.32
C ASP A 369 -22.37 -1.42 -8.99
N MET A 370 -21.10 -1.47 -9.38
CA MET A 370 -20.46 -0.38 -10.11
C MET A 370 -21.12 -0.08 -11.46
N ASN A 371 -21.81 -1.06 -12.06
CA ASN A 371 -22.48 -0.84 -13.34
C ASN A 371 -23.76 -0.01 -13.16
N ASN A 372 -24.52 -0.26 -12.08
CA ASN A 372 -25.65 0.60 -11.68
C ASN A 372 -25.18 2.00 -11.26
N LEU A 373 -24.14 2.08 -10.42
CA LEU A 373 -23.55 3.35 -9.97
C LEU A 373 -23.23 4.26 -11.17
N LEU A 374 -22.60 3.71 -12.21
CA LEU A 374 -22.14 4.47 -13.37
C LEU A 374 -23.18 4.56 -14.49
N ALA A 375 -24.44 4.20 -14.23
CA ALA A 375 -25.51 4.41 -15.18
C ALA A 375 -25.64 5.90 -15.52
N GLY A 376 -25.69 6.23 -16.82
CA GLY A 376 -25.72 7.62 -17.31
C GLY A 376 -24.38 8.37 -17.30
N CYS A 377 -23.31 7.79 -16.75
CA CYS A 377 -21.95 8.37 -16.84
C CYS A 377 -21.30 8.12 -18.21
N PRO A 378 -20.23 8.85 -18.56
CA PRO A 378 -19.44 8.60 -19.77
C PRO A 378 -19.05 7.14 -19.96
N THR A 379 -18.83 6.73 -21.20
CA THR A 379 -18.37 5.36 -21.50
C THR A 379 -16.88 5.28 -21.79
N ASP A 380 -16.28 6.37 -22.26
CA ASP A 380 -14.85 6.48 -22.52
C ASP A 380 -14.10 6.90 -21.24
N TRP A 381 -13.05 6.17 -20.86
CA TRP A 381 -12.22 6.50 -19.69
C TRP A 381 -11.30 7.70 -19.92
N ALA A 382 -11.15 8.17 -21.17
CA ALA A 382 -10.44 9.41 -21.47
C ALA A 382 -11.30 10.67 -21.24
N ASP A 383 -12.60 10.52 -20.96
CA ASP A 383 -13.50 11.64 -20.73
C ASP A 383 -13.07 12.46 -19.49
N PRO A 384 -12.87 13.79 -19.62
CA PRO A 384 -12.43 14.62 -18.49
C PRO A 384 -13.43 14.64 -17.32
N ALA A 385 -14.72 14.38 -17.56
CA ALA A 385 -15.76 14.38 -16.54
C ALA A 385 -15.53 13.33 -15.44
N TRP A 386 -14.72 12.29 -15.67
CA TRP A 386 -14.38 11.31 -14.63
C TRP A 386 -13.74 11.93 -13.39
N SER A 387 -12.98 13.01 -13.58
CA SER A 387 -12.33 13.73 -12.48
C SER A 387 -13.38 14.36 -11.56
N ASP A 388 -14.42 14.97 -12.15
CA ASP A 388 -15.52 15.61 -11.43
C ASP A 388 -16.43 14.58 -10.76
N ILE A 389 -16.70 13.45 -11.44
CA ILE A 389 -17.46 12.33 -10.88
C ILE A 389 -16.75 11.77 -9.64
N ALA A 390 -15.44 11.51 -9.72
CA ALA A 390 -14.65 11.02 -8.59
C ALA A 390 -14.66 12.03 -7.44
N ALA A 391 -14.42 13.31 -7.76
CA ALA A 391 -14.47 14.41 -6.82
C ALA A 391 -15.80 14.46 -6.08
N LYS A 392 -16.93 14.39 -6.79
CA LYS A 392 -18.26 14.43 -6.18
C LYS A 392 -18.52 13.20 -5.32
N LEU A 393 -18.11 12.00 -5.74
CA LEU A 393 -18.23 10.81 -4.90
C LEU A 393 -17.39 10.89 -3.62
N VAL A 394 -16.25 11.59 -3.64
CA VAL A 394 -15.46 11.87 -2.42
C VAL A 394 -16.23 12.76 -1.45
N ASP A 395 -17.02 13.73 -1.94
CA ASP A 395 -17.79 14.65 -1.10
C ASP A 395 -18.85 13.90 -0.26
N PHE A 396 -19.34 12.74 -0.72
CA PHE A 396 -20.24 11.89 0.08
C PHE A 396 -19.60 11.40 1.41
N ARG A 397 -18.27 11.42 1.51
CA ARG A 397 -17.54 11.19 2.77
C ARG A 397 -17.99 12.18 3.85
N GLU A 398 -18.23 13.44 3.49
CA GLU A 398 -18.58 14.49 4.44
C GLU A 398 -19.88 14.15 5.19
N LEU A 399 -20.87 13.61 4.48
CA LEU A 399 -22.12 13.15 5.10
C LEU A 399 -21.88 12.02 6.11
N LEU A 400 -21.06 11.04 5.73
CA LEU A 400 -20.74 9.90 6.60
C LEU A 400 -19.92 10.30 7.83
N ASP A 401 -18.93 11.19 7.65
CA ASP A 401 -18.07 11.67 8.72
C ASP A 401 -18.88 12.48 9.76
N ASN A 402 -19.90 13.24 9.33
CA ASN A 402 -20.81 13.94 10.24
C ASN A 402 -21.68 12.98 11.05
N LEU A 403 -22.12 11.86 10.47
CA LEU A 403 -22.82 10.80 11.22
C LEU A 403 -21.88 10.06 12.19
N ASP A 404 -20.62 9.84 11.82
CA ASP A 404 -19.62 9.23 12.70
C ASP A 404 -19.31 10.11 13.90
N ARG A 405 -19.22 11.43 13.70
CA ARG A 405 -19.02 12.41 14.75
C ARG A 405 -20.12 12.37 15.82
N ALA A 406 -21.37 12.14 15.44
CA ALA A 406 -22.48 12.03 16.38
C ALA A 406 -22.31 10.85 17.34
N ASN A 407 -21.76 9.73 16.85
CA ASN A 407 -21.45 8.50 17.59
C ASN A 407 -22.56 7.93 18.50
N SER A 408 -23.82 8.36 18.32
CA SER A 408 -24.99 7.84 19.01
C SER A 408 -25.44 6.50 18.39
N GLU A 409 -26.26 5.73 19.12
CA GLU A 409 -26.84 4.50 18.58
C GLU A 409 -27.73 4.78 17.37
N GLU A 410 -28.50 5.87 17.43
CA GLU A 410 -29.32 6.32 16.32
C GLU A 410 -28.48 6.69 15.10
N ALA A 411 -27.41 7.47 15.26
CA ALA A 411 -26.52 7.84 14.16
C ALA A 411 -25.88 6.62 13.50
N ARG A 412 -25.47 5.61 14.29
CA ARG A 412 -24.94 4.34 13.77
C ARG A 412 -26.01 3.56 13.00
N SER A 413 -27.25 3.58 13.45
CA SER A 413 -28.39 2.96 12.75
C SER A 413 -28.70 3.68 11.43
N THR A 414 -28.84 5.01 11.47
CA THR A 414 -29.09 5.87 10.32
C THR A 414 -27.98 5.76 9.27
N LYS A 415 -26.71 5.71 9.68
CA LYS A 415 -25.58 5.47 8.78
C LYS A 415 -25.69 4.11 8.05
N ARG A 416 -26.12 3.06 8.74
CA ARG A 416 -26.33 1.73 8.12
C ARG A 416 -27.45 1.78 7.08
N ARG A 417 -28.59 2.39 7.41
CA ARG A 417 -29.70 2.60 6.47
C ARG A 417 -29.27 3.43 5.26
N LEU A 418 -28.50 4.49 5.48
CA LEU A 418 -27.95 5.33 4.40
C LEU A 418 -27.03 4.55 3.47
N HIS A 419 -26.17 3.68 4.01
CA HIS A 419 -25.32 2.81 3.19
C HIS A 419 -26.14 1.87 2.30
N GLU A 420 -27.21 1.26 2.84
CA GLU A 420 -28.10 0.40 2.07
C GLU A 420 -28.85 1.17 0.99
N PHE A 421 -29.40 2.34 1.35
CA PHE A 421 -30.09 3.24 0.42
C PHE A 421 -29.20 3.66 -0.74
N VAL A 422 -28.02 4.19 -0.46
CA VAL A 422 -27.06 4.66 -1.48
C VAL A 422 -26.51 3.52 -2.33
N GLY A 423 -26.42 2.30 -1.78
CA GLY A 423 -26.05 1.10 -2.54
C GLY A 423 -26.96 0.81 -3.74
N GLY A 424 -28.21 1.28 -3.72
CA GLY A 424 -29.17 1.13 -4.82
C GLY A 424 -29.17 2.27 -5.84
N LEU A 425 -28.46 3.38 -5.58
CA LEU A 425 -28.55 4.59 -6.38
C LEU A 425 -27.51 4.64 -7.50
N ASN A 426 -27.85 5.35 -8.59
CA ASN A 426 -26.88 5.75 -9.60
C ASN A 426 -26.17 7.06 -9.20
N PHE A 427 -25.07 7.39 -9.89
CA PHE A 427 -24.25 8.56 -9.62
C PHE A 427 -25.07 9.87 -9.63
N ARG A 428 -26.00 10.04 -10.56
CA ARG A 428 -26.83 11.26 -10.65
C ARG A 428 -27.71 11.44 -9.42
N GLN A 429 -28.30 10.34 -8.92
CA GLN A 429 -29.09 10.36 -7.69
C GLN A 429 -28.23 10.65 -6.46
N ILE A 430 -27.05 10.02 -6.37
CA ILE A 430 -26.09 10.28 -5.29
C ILE A 430 -25.64 11.75 -5.32
N PHE A 431 -25.35 12.28 -6.51
CA PHE A 431 -24.99 13.68 -6.70
C PHE A 431 -26.08 14.62 -6.16
N ASN A 432 -27.35 14.36 -6.47
CA ASN A 432 -28.47 15.16 -5.93
C ASN A 432 -28.54 15.10 -4.40
N VAL A 433 -28.27 13.93 -3.80
CA VAL A 433 -28.22 13.77 -2.34
C VAL A 433 -27.09 14.61 -1.73
N ILE A 434 -25.92 14.62 -2.36
CA ILE A 434 -24.75 15.39 -1.90
C ILE A 434 -25.02 16.89 -2.00
N ASP A 435 -25.52 17.36 -3.13
CA ASP A 435 -25.82 18.79 -3.32
C ASP A 435 -26.94 19.24 -2.35
N ALA A 436 -27.96 18.40 -2.11
CA ALA A 436 -29.00 18.67 -1.12
C ALA A 436 -28.43 18.70 0.32
N PHE A 437 -27.48 17.81 0.62
CA PHE A 437 -26.80 17.81 1.92
C PHE A 437 -25.96 19.06 2.13
N HIS A 438 -25.19 19.49 1.13
CA HIS A 438 -24.42 20.74 1.22
C HIS A 438 -25.30 21.95 1.43
N GLY A 439 -26.45 22.03 0.75
CA GLY A 439 -27.45 23.07 1.03
C GLY A 439 -27.98 23.01 2.48
N ALA A 440 -28.38 21.82 2.93
CA ALA A 440 -28.89 21.62 4.28
C ALA A 440 -27.86 21.95 5.37
N LEU A 441 -26.58 21.65 5.14
CA LEU A 441 -25.50 21.87 6.11
C LEU A 441 -25.29 23.36 6.38
N VAL A 442 -25.36 24.20 5.34
CA VAL A 442 -25.33 25.67 5.48
C VAL A 442 -26.48 26.14 6.35
N ASP A 443 -27.70 25.65 6.09
CA ASP A 443 -28.89 26.04 6.84
C ASP A 443 -28.85 25.55 8.30
N ILE A 444 -28.42 24.30 8.54
CA ILE A 444 -28.25 23.73 9.88
C ILE A 444 -27.27 24.59 10.68
N ARG A 445 -26.12 24.92 10.09
CA ARG A 445 -25.11 25.73 10.76
C ARG A 445 -25.63 27.13 11.10
N ALA A 446 -26.25 27.81 10.15
CA ALA A 446 -26.79 29.15 10.38
C ALA A 446 -27.84 29.18 11.51
N ARG A 447 -28.66 28.12 11.63
CA ARG A 447 -29.56 27.95 12.79
C ARG A 447 -28.79 27.70 14.07
N MET A 448 -27.84 26.77 14.05
CA MET A 448 -27.02 26.38 15.21
C MET A 448 -26.23 27.55 15.80
N GLU A 449 -25.59 28.39 14.98
CA GLU A 449 -24.80 29.54 15.46
C GLU A 449 -25.68 30.67 16.01
N ARG A 450 -26.92 30.80 15.51
CA ARG A 450 -27.89 31.73 16.06
C ARG A 450 -28.41 31.25 17.43
N ASP A 451 -28.68 29.95 17.54
CA ASP A 451 -29.31 29.37 18.73
C ASP A 451 -28.27 29.10 19.83
N ILE A 452 -27.03 28.77 19.46
CA ILE A 452 -25.89 28.49 20.33
C ILE A 452 -24.63 29.18 19.75
N PRO A 453 -24.42 30.48 20.03
CA PRO A 453 -23.26 31.21 19.52
C PRO A 453 -21.94 30.62 20.01
N PRO A 454 -20.89 30.55 19.16
CA PRO A 454 -19.59 30.08 19.60
C PRO A 454 -18.96 31.06 20.60
N GLU A 455 -18.31 30.51 21.63
CA GLU A 455 -17.49 31.31 22.54
C GLU A 455 -16.36 32.00 21.74
N PRO A 456 -16.11 33.31 21.94
CA PRO A 456 -15.10 34.05 21.17
C PRO A 456 -13.69 33.43 21.25
N SER A 457 -13.35 32.78 22.37
CA SER A 457 -12.07 32.06 22.55
C SER A 457 -11.93 30.83 21.64
N ASP A 458 -13.03 30.16 21.32
CA ASP A 458 -13.00 28.93 20.53
C ASP A 458 -12.70 29.23 19.05
N CYS A 459 -13.15 30.39 18.55
CA CYS A 459 -12.93 30.84 17.18
C CYS A 459 -11.45 30.99 16.80
N PHE A 460 -10.60 31.32 17.78
CA PHE A 460 -9.16 31.58 17.58
C PHE A 460 -8.25 30.54 18.20
N THR A 461 -8.81 29.53 18.87
CA THR A 461 -8.01 28.41 19.37
C THR A 461 -7.38 27.68 18.19
N THR A 462 -6.08 27.41 18.24
CA THR A 462 -5.36 26.80 17.12
C THR A 462 -5.11 25.31 17.33
N TRP A 463 -5.19 24.50 16.27
CA TRP A 463 -4.62 23.14 16.26
C TRP A 463 -3.12 23.14 15.87
N PRO A 464 -2.37 22.07 16.20
CA PRO A 464 -1.00 21.90 15.73
C PRO A 464 -0.96 21.88 14.20
N GLY A 465 -0.13 22.71 13.55
CA GLY A 465 -0.02 22.75 12.09
C GLY A 465 0.78 21.58 11.50
N LEU A 466 0.70 21.43 10.18
CA LEU A 466 1.64 20.72 9.33
C LEU A 466 2.95 21.51 9.23
N LEU A 467 2.89 22.83 9.09
CA LEU A 467 4.08 23.67 8.93
C LEU A 467 4.65 24.04 10.30
N LEU A 468 5.98 24.07 10.40
CA LEU A 468 6.67 24.48 11.64
C LEU A 468 6.66 26.00 11.85
N GLY A 469 6.39 26.78 10.80
CA GLY A 469 6.28 28.24 10.82
C GLY A 469 4.90 28.72 10.41
N SER A 470 4.56 29.95 10.78
CA SER A 470 3.29 30.62 10.44
C SER A 470 3.36 31.45 9.15
N ASP A 471 4.55 31.64 8.59
CA ASP A 471 4.73 32.52 7.44
C ASP A 471 4.19 31.88 6.15
N PRO A 472 3.51 32.66 5.28
CA PRO A 472 3.08 32.18 3.97
C PRO A 472 4.25 31.69 3.12
N ILE A 473 4.12 30.49 2.57
CA ILE A 473 5.12 29.94 1.65
C ILE A 473 4.83 30.46 0.25
N THR A 474 5.71 31.32 -0.27
CA THR A 474 5.53 31.89 -1.61
C THR A 474 6.15 30.99 -2.67
N CYS A 475 5.37 30.60 -3.66
CA CYS A 475 5.85 29.90 -4.84
C CYS A 475 6.60 30.89 -5.74
N SER A 476 7.91 30.71 -5.89
CA SER A 476 8.75 31.57 -6.73
C SER A 476 8.39 31.58 -8.22
N VAL A 477 7.71 30.52 -8.70
CA VAL A 477 7.33 30.39 -10.12
C VAL A 477 6.01 31.09 -10.42
N THR A 478 5.02 30.99 -9.54
CA THR A 478 3.66 31.50 -9.79
C THR A 478 3.33 32.76 -9.01
N GLY A 479 4.12 33.12 -8.00
CA GLY A 479 3.86 34.22 -7.07
C GLY A 479 2.74 33.94 -6.06
N LEU A 480 2.09 32.78 -6.13
CA LEU A 480 1.02 32.39 -5.22
C LEU A 480 1.58 32.02 -3.84
N GLN A 481 0.79 32.26 -2.80
CA GLN A 481 1.13 31.99 -1.42
C GLN A 481 0.36 30.79 -0.90
N ILE A 482 1.01 29.93 -0.14
CA ILE A 482 0.38 28.83 0.59
C ILE A 482 0.37 29.20 2.07
N VAL A 483 -0.82 29.26 2.64
CA VAL A 483 -1.08 29.63 4.04
C VAL A 483 -1.75 28.45 4.72
N GLU A 484 -1.31 28.10 5.92
CA GLU A 484 -1.98 27.06 6.70
C GLU A 484 -3.17 27.63 7.48
N LEU A 485 -4.31 26.94 7.41
CA LEU A 485 -5.51 27.28 8.18
C LEU A 485 -5.46 26.53 9.52
N ARG A 486 -5.50 27.27 10.63
CA ARG A 486 -5.13 26.75 11.97
C ARG A 486 -6.20 26.91 13.03
N CYS A 487 -7.25 27.69 12.79
CA CYS A 487 -8.35 27.87 13.73
C CYS A 487 -9.72 27.96 13.00
N PRO A 488 -10.85 27.86 13.72
CA PRO A 488 -12.18 27.99 13.12
C PRO A 488 -12.42 29.31 12.38
N ALA A 489 -11.84 30.43 12.85
CA ALA A 489 -11.96 31.73 12.18
C ALA A 489 -11.30 31.73 10.79
N ASP A 490 -10.18 31.04 10.63
CA ASP A 490 -9.53 30.88 9.32
C ASP A 490 -10.46 30.15 8.34
N LEU A 491 -11.14 29.11 8.82
CA LEU A 491 -12.06 28.31 7.99
C LEU A 491 -13.33 29.09 7.62
N ASP A 492 -13.88 29.88 8.54
CA ASP A 492 -15.01 30.76 8.27
C ASP A 492 -14.65 31.84 7.23
N GLN A 493 -13.46 32.46 7.33
CA GLN A 493 -12.97 33.39 6.32
C GLN A 493 -12.81 32.71 4.95
N GLU A 494 -12.25 31.51 4.93
CA GLU A 494 -12.06 30.73 3.70
C GLU A 494 -13.42 30.35 3.08
N HIS A 495 -14.38 29.90 3.89
CA HIS A 495 -15.76 29.60 3.49
C HIS A 495 -16.45 30.82 2.87
N ARG A 496 -16.38 31.99 3.51
CA ARG A 496 -17.01 33.22 2.97
C ARG A 496 -16.38 33.65 1.65
N SER A 497 -15.09 33.38 1.46
CA SER A 497 -14.36 33.75 0.24
C SER A 497 -14.62 32.77 -0.91
N LEU A 498 -14.62 31.48 -0.64
CA LEU A 498 -14.73 30.43 -1.65
C LEU A 498 -16.17 29.89 -1.81
N GLY A 499 -17.08 30.16 -0.87
CA GLY A 499 -18.47 29.70 -0.93
C GLY A 499 -18.61 28.18 -0.83
N HIS A 500 -17.84 27.53 0.05
CA HIS A 500 -17.86 26.08 0.23
C HIS A 500 -17.65 25.62 1.68
N CYS A 501 -18.04 24.38 1.99
CA CYS A 501 -18.22 23.84 3.34
C CYS A 501 -16.93 23.58 4.16
N ILE A 502 -15.81 24.24 3.86
CA ILE A 502 -14.54 24.04 4.60
C ILE A 502 -14.64 24.42 6.08
N ASP A 503 -15.55 25.32 6.40
CA ASP A 503 -15.89 25.80 7.73
C ASP A 503 -16.38 24.69 8.68
N THR A 504 -16.76 23.51 8.17
CA THR A 504 -17.18 22.35 8.99
C THR A 504 -16.04 21.40 9.36
N TYR A 505 -14.81 21.68 8.90
CA TYR A 505 -13.67 20.78 9.02
C TYR A 505 -12.92 20.96 10.34
N ASP A 506 -13.32 21.92 11.19
CA ASP A 506 -12.66 22.23 12.45
C ASP A 506 -12.57 21.01 13.38
N TYR A 507 -13.65 20.23 13.52
CA TYR A 507 -13.64 18.99 14.32
C TYR A 507 -12.63 17.97 13.80
N ARG A 508 -12.52 17.79 12.48
CA ARG A 508 -11.55 16.86 11.87
C ARG A 508 -10.12 17.36 12.05
N ALA A 509 -9.89 18.66 11.94
CA ALA A 509 -8.58 19.26 12.18
C ALA A 509 -8.14 19.08 13.65
N TYR A 510 -9.06 19.33 14.60
CA TYR A 510 -8.84 19.10 16.02
C TYR A 510 -8.68 17.62 16.38
N SER A 511 -9.40 16.72 15.73
CA SER A 511 -9.27 15.27 15.95
C SER A 511 -7.95 14.70 15.43
N GLY A 512 -7.22 15.48 14.63
CA GLY A 512 -5.95 15.06 14.01
C GLY A 512 -6.14 14.30 12.70
N ASP A 513 -7.34 14.34 12.12
CA ASP A 513 -7.66 13.59 10.90
C ASP A 513 -7.18 14.31 9.63
N CYS A 514 -7.04 15.64 9.68
CA CYS A 514 -6.60 16.43 8.53
C CYS A 514 -5.81 17.70 8.88
N ARG A 515 -5.13 18.25 7.88
CA ARG A 515 -4.59 19.62 7.88
C ARG A 515 -5.05 20.37 6.63
N LEU A 516 -5.25 21.67 6.78
CA LEU A 516 -5.93 22.49 5.79
C LEU A 516 -5.01 23.63 5.36
N LEU A 517 -4.88 23.81 4.05
CA LEU A 517 -4.08 24.89 3.46
C LEU A 517 -4.98 25.73 2.55
N SER A 518 -4.68 27.02 2.46
CA SER A 518 -5.24 27.97 1.51
C SER A 518 -4.18 28.39 0.52
N ILE A 519 -4.50 28.36 -0.76
CA ILE A 519 -3.68 28.89 -1.85
C ILE A 519 -4.22 30.26 -2.19
N ARG A 520 -3.40 31.29 -2.03
CA ARG A 520 -3.79 32.70 -2.10
C ARG A 520 -3.05 33.46 -3.19
N SER A 521 -3.76 34.39 -3.83
CA SER A 521 -3.20 35.38 -4.75
C SER A 521 -3.42 36.77 -4.15
N GLY A 522 -2.35 37.50 -3.85
CA GLY A 522 -2.45 38.82 -3.20
C GLY A 522 -3.24 38.80 -1.88
N GLY A 523 -3.13 37.71 -1.10
CA GLY A 523 -3.88 37.52 0.14
C GLY A 523 -5.32 36.99 -0.01
N LEU A 524 -5.85 36.91 -1.23
CA LEU A 524 -7.19 36.38 -1.49
C LEU A 524 -7.18 34.87 -1.77
N PRO A 525 -8.01 34.07 -1.08
CA PRO A 525 -8.18 32.64 -1.36
C PRO A 525 -8.54 32.34 -2.81
N GLN A 526 -7.84 31.40 -3.42
CA GLN A 526 -8.12 30.86 -4.76
C GLN A 526 -8.58 29.41 -4.69
N ALA A 527 -8.02 28.64 -3.75
CA ALA A 527 -8.41 27.28 -3.48
C ALA A 527 -8.00 26.87 -2.07
N SER A 528 -8.68 25.87 -1.52
CA SER A 528 -8.29 25.21 -0.29
C SER A 528 -7.92 23.74 -0.53
N VAL A 529 -7.05 23.22 0.33
CA VAL A 529 -6.46 21.89 0.24
C VAL A 529 -6.71 21.17 1.55
N GLU A 530 -7.17 19.92 1.47
CA GLU A 530 -7.20 18.99 2.60
C GLU A 530 -6.09 17.95 2.46
N LEU A 531 -5.25 17.85 3.49
CA LEU A 531 -4.21 16.83 3.64
C LEU A 531 -4.59 15.86 4.74
N ILE A 532 -4.29 14.57 4.54
CA ILE A 532 -4.57 13.49 5.49
C ILE A 532 -3.35 12.57 5.64
N LEU A 533 -3.27 11.86 6.76
CA LEU A 533 -2.27 10.82 6.99
C LEU A 533 -2.88 9.43 6.79
N ARG A 534 -2.36 8.65 5.83
CA ARG A 534 -2.78 7.25 5.61
C ARG A 534 -1.64 6.30 5.96
N ALA A 535 -1.76 5.60 7.08
CA ALA A 535 -0.88 4.48 7.43
C ALA A 535 -1.57 3.14 7.14
N GLY A 536 -0.83 2.16 6.62
CA GLY A 536 -1.32 0.80 6.48
C GLY A 536 -1.68 0.17 7.84
N ARG A 537 -2.61 -0.79 7.86
CA ARG A 537 -3.02 -1.49 9.10
C ARG A 537 -1.84 -2.07 9.89
N ASN A 538 -0.84 -2.59 9.19
CA ASN A 538 0.35 -3.20 9.80
C ASN A 538 1.46 -2.18 10.15
N GLU A 539 1.44 -0.97 9.57
CA GLU A 539 2.44 0.08 9.81
C GLU A 539 2.15 0.89 11.08
N ARG A 540 0.89 0.92 11.52
CA ARG A 540 0.49 1.53 12.80
C ARG A 540 1.14 0.85 14.02
N ALA A 541 1.56 -0.41 13.88
CA ALA A 541 2.17 -1.18 14.97
C ALA A 541 3.68 -0.93 15.14
N THR A 542 4.37 -0.38 14.13
CA THR A 542 5.85 -0.27 14.09
C THR A 542 6.42 1.10 14.43
N GLY A 543 5.59 2.15 14.56
CA GLY A 543 6.04 3.48 15.00
C GLY A 543 6.62 4.38 13.89
N GLU A 544 6.34 5.67 14.05
CA GLU A 544 6.68 6.85 13.22
C GLU A 544 6.06 6.97 11.82
N LEU A 545 5.21 7.99 11.66
CA LEU A 545 4.68 8.42 10.36
C LEU A 545 5.75 9.19 9.59
N THR A 546 6.12 8.68 8.42
CA THR A 546 6.98 9.38 7.46
C THR A 546 6.18 10.17 6.41
N LEU A 547 6.86 11.01 5.62
CA LEU A 547 6.29 11.78 4.50
C LEU A 547 5.57 10.94 3.44
N GLN A 548 5.81 9.62 3.40
CA GLN A 548 5.14 8.70 2.48
C GLN A 548 3.65 8.55 2.81
N HIS A 549 3.27 8.78 4.06
CA HIS A 549 1.89 8.69 4.53
C HIS A 549 1.09 9.98 4.32
N LEU A 550 1.73 11.06 3.87
CA LEU A 550 1.04 12.34 3.62
C LEU A 550 0.34 12.29 2.25
N HIS A 551 -1.00 12.35 2.28
CA HIS A 551 -1.84 12.29 1.11
C HIS A 551 -2.71 13.53 0.96
N ILE A 552 -2.98 13.88 -0.30
CA ILE A 552 -3.96 14.92 -0.65
C ILE A 552 -5.32 14.25 -0.66
N ALA A 553 -6.22 14.69 0.22
CA ALA A 553 -7.60 14.22 0.22
C ALA A 553 -8.41 14.93 -0.87
N GLN A 554 -8.27 16.24 -0.99
CA GLN A 554 -8.92 17.05 -2.03
C GLN A 554 -8.28 18.43 -2.16
N ILE A 555 -8.55 19.06 -3.30
CA ILE A 555 -8.26 20.48 -3.56
C ILE A 555 -9.51 21.07 -4.23
N ARG A 556 -10.01 22.19 -3.71
CA ARG A 556 -11.28 22.79 -4.12
C ARG A 556 -11.13 24.29 -4.34
N GLY A 557 -11.66 24.78 -5.45
CA GLY A 557 -11.84 26.20 -5.72
C GLY A 557 -13.21 26.71 -5.27
N TYR A 558 -13.62 27.84 -5.84
CA TYR A 558 -14.92 28.48 -5.59
C TYR A 558 -16.09 27.50 -5.79
N LYS A 559 -17.03 27.46 -4.83
CA LYS A 559 -18.21 26.58 -4.80
C LYS A 559 -17.90 25.10 -5.01
N ASN A 560 -16.85 24.60 -4.36
CA ASN A 560 -16.38 23.21 -4.49
C ASN A 560 -15.97 22.80 -5.91
N ALA A 561 -15.65 23.75 -6.79
CA ALA A 561 -15.17 23.42 -8.13
C ALA A 561 -13.84 22.64 -8.08
N THR A 562 -13.72 21.66 -8.97
CA THR A 562 -12.44 21.03 -9.31
C THR A 562 -11.56 22.04 -10.04
N LEU A 563 -10.26 21.98 -9.77
CA LEU A 563 -9.29 22.85 -10.43
C LEU A 563 -8.78 22.22 -11.73
N GLU A 564 -8.53 23.05 -12.73
CA GLU A 564 -7.85 22.61 -13.95
C GLU A 564 -6.41 22.17 -13.62
N ALA A 565 -6.02 21.01 -14.16
CA ALA A 565 -4.75 20.34 -13.85
C ALA A 565 -3.50 21.22 -14.10
N HIS A 566 -3.57 22.15 -15.05
CA HIS A 566 -2.45 23.03 -15.43
C HIS A 566 -2.61 24.48 -14.96
N SER A 567 -3.56 24.75 -14.07
CA SER A 567 -3.75 26.06 -13.48
C SER A 567 -2.54 26.51 -12.64
N ALA A 568 -2.33 27.82 -12.50
CA ALA A 568 -1.28 28.36 -11.64
C ALA A 568 -1.39 27.87 -10.19
N VAL A 569 -2.62 27.66 -9.71
CA VAL A 569 -2.92 27.10 -8.38
C VAL A 569 -2.40 25.67 -8.24
N MET A 570 -2.72 24.80 -9.19
CA MET A 570 -2.24 23.41 -9.18
C MET A 570 -0.72 23.33 -9.28
N ASN A 571 -0.11 24.11 -10.18
CA ASN A 571 1.35 24.15 -10.33
C ASN A 571 2.04 24.61 -9.05
N ALA A 572 1.52 25.65 -8.38
CA ALA A 572 2.07 26.14 -7.12
C ALA A 572 2.03 25.07 -6.02
N PHE A 573 0.91 24.35 -5.93
CA PHE A 573 0.72 23.30 -4.95
C PHE A 573 1.59 22.07 -5.22
N GLU A 574 1.73 21.66 -6.48
CA GLU A 574 2.63 20.55 -6.85
C GLU A 574 4.09 20.84 -6.49
N ILE A 575 4.56 22.07 -6.77
CA ILE A 575 5.91 22.52 -6.41
C ILE A 575 6.10 22.47 -4.88
N PHE A 576 5.11 22.94 -4.12
CA PHE A 576 5.11 22.86 -2.67
C PHE A 576 5.20 21.41 -2.16
N MET A 577 4.35 20.52 -2.68
CA MET A 577 4.35 19.11 -2.27
C MET A 577 5.67 18.39 -2.62
N VAL A 578 6.31 18.74 -3.74
CA VAL A 578 7.65 18.25 -4.07
C VAL A 578 8.68 18.73 -3.06
N ALA A 579 8.64 20.01 -2.67
CA ALA A 579 9.55 20.56 -1.67
C ALA A 579 9.36 19.90 -0.29
N VAL A 580 8.11 19.70 0.15
CA VAL A 580 7.78 18.93 1.36
C VAL A 580 8.32 17.50 1.28
N LYS A 581 8.00 16.76 0.22
CA LYS A 581 8.43 15.36 0.05
C LYS A 581 9.94 15.18 -0.05
N SER A 582 10.65 16.20 -0.54
CA SER A 582 12.12 16.21 -0.60
C SER A 582 12.79 16.60 0.72
N GLY A 583 12.02 17.00 1.74
CA GLY A 583 12.53 17.48 3.03
C GLY A 583 13.07 18.91 3.02
N ARG A 584 12.88 19.67 1.92
CA ARG A 584 13.28 21.09 1.85
C ARG A 584 12.40 21.99 2.72
N ILE A 585 11.11 21.65 2.80
CA ILE A 585 10.17 22.29 3.72
C ILE A 585 9.95 21.30 4.88
N PRO A 586 10.39 21.63 6.10
CA PRO A 586 10.19 20.77 7.24
C PRO A 586 8.71 20.80 7.67
N VAL A 587 8.17 19.64 8.02
CA VAL A 587 6.76 19.48 8.41
C VAL A 587 6.61 18.63 9.66
N LEU A 588 5.53 18.85 10.40
CA LEU A 588 5.11 18.07 11.55
C LEU A 588 4.03 17.07 11.15
N LEU A 589 4.32 15.79 11.31
CA LEU A 589 3.38 14.68 11.02
C LEU A 589 2.71 14.12 12.29
N HIS A 590 2.94 14.75 13.44
CA HIS A 590 2.27 14.42 14.70
C HIS A 590 1.02 15.30 14.86
N TRP A 591 -0.15 14.71 14.58
CA TRP A 591 -1.45 15.39 14.66
C TRP A 591 -2.27 14.78 15.81
N PRO A 592 -2.08 15.24 17.06
CA PRO A 592 -2.79 14.69 18.21
C PRO A 592 -4.28 15.07 18.18
N ASN A 593 -5.12 14.21 18.74
CA ASN A 593 -6.53 14.54 18.98
C ASN A 593 -6.63 15.56 20.14
N MET A 594 -7.08 16.75 19.80
CA MET A 594 -7.33 17.89 20.68
C MET A 594 -8.82 18.23 20.79
N ALA A 595 -9.70 17.52 20.06
CA ALA A 595 -11.14 17.79 20.04
C ALA A 595 -11.72 17.71 21.46
N MET A 596 -11.29 16.73 22.24
CA MET A 596 -11.72 16.55 23.64
C MET A 596 -11.28 17.67 24.60
N LYS A 597 -10.50 18.66 24.13
CA LYS A 597 -10.05 19.81 24.94
C LYS A 597 -10.78 21.11 24.61
N MET A 598 -11.58 21.13 23.55
CA MET A 598 -12.36 22.28 23.12
C MET A 598 -13.70 22.30 23.84
N ALA A 599 -14.11 23.39 24.48
CA ALA A 599 -15.40 23.46 25.19
C ALA A 599 -16.57 23.05 24.27
N ARG A 600 -16.54 23.48 23.00
CA ARG A 600 -17.49 23.08 21.96
C ARG A 600 -17.59 21.57 21.71
N TYR A 601 -16.55 20.77 21.97
CA TYR A 601 -16.44 19.34 21.59
C TYR A 601 -16.05 18.37 22.73
N ALA A 602 -15.61 18.89 23.88
CA ALA A 602 -14.98 18.14 24.95
C ALA A 602 -15.92 17.31 25.80
N ASP A 603 -17.21 17.66 25.83
CA ASP A 603 -18.20 17.02 26.67
C ASP A 603 -19.18 16.19 25.82
N ASN A 604 -19.48 14.97 26.26
CA ASN A 604 -20.60 14.18 25.75
C ASN A 604 -21.94 14.91 25.93
N ASN A 605 -22.00 15.92 26.80
CA ASN A 605 -23.12 16.85 26.99
C ASN A 605 -22.95 18.19 26.25
N SER A 606 -21.98 18.33 25.33
CA SER A 606 -21.88 19.56 24.52
C SER A 606 -23.17 19.76 23.75
N ILE A 607 -23.96 20.74 24.19
CA ILE A 607 -25.25 21.07 23.59
C ILE A 607 -25.10 21.37 22.10
N PHE A 608 -23.99 22.03 21.71
CA PHE A 608 -23.70 22.29 20.31
C PHE A 608 -23.51 21.00 19.51
N ASN A 609 -22.68 20.08 20.02
CA ASN A 609 -22.37 18.84 19.31
C ASN A 609 -23.57 17.88 19.26
N ILE A 610 -24.36 17.82 20.35
CA ILE A 610 -25.60 17.03 20.41
C ILE A 610 -26.62 17.56 19.41
N ARG A 611 -26.93 18.87 19.44
CA ARG A 611 -27.92 19.47 18.53
C ARG A 611 -27.50 19.36 17.07
N PHE A 612 -26.21 19.57 16.78
CA PHE A 612 -25.68 19.36 15.43
C PHE A 612 -25.90 17.90 14.98
N ALA A 613 -25.59 16.92 15.84
CA ALA A 613 -25.84 15.52 15.56
C ALA A 613 -27.33 15.20 15.32
N GLU A 614 -28.23 15.73 16.15
CA GLU A 614 -29.69 15.58 16.00
C GLU A 614 -30.19 16.13 14.65
N GLU A 615 -29.74 17.32 14.25
CA GLU A 615 -30.12 17.94 12.97
C GLU A 615 -29.64 17.11 11.77
N ILE A 616 -28.40 16.60 11.81
CA ILE A 616 -27.85 15.75 10.75
C ILE A 616 -28.62 14.43 10.67
N VAL A 617 -28.83 13.75 11.79
CA VAL A 617 -29.59 12.48 11.85
C VAL A 617 -31.02 12.69 11.38
N GLY A 618 -31.69 13.75 11.82
CA GLY A 618 -33.06 14.10 11.43
C GLY A 618 -33.17 14.39 9.94
N TRP A 619 -32.21 15.12 9.37
CA TRP A 619 -32.16 15.37 7.92
C TRP A 619 -31.99 14.08 7.13
N VAL A 620 -31.05 13.20 7.52
CA VAL A 620 -30.83 11.92 6.84
C VAL A 620 -32.05 11.01 6.95
N ASN A 621 -32.67 10.90 8.13
CA ASN A 621 -33.89 10.11 8.30
C ASN A 621 -35.02 10.63 7.40
N THR A 622 -35.20 11.95 7.30
CA THR A 622 -36.18 12.57 6.40
C THR A 622 -35.91 12.23 4.94
N LEU A 623 -34.65 12.24 4.51
CA LEU A 623 -34.25 11.83 3.17
C LEU A 623 -34.59 10.35 2.91
N LEU A 624 -34.26 9.47 3.86
CA LEU A 624 -34.49 8.03 3.75
C LEU A 624 -35.98 7.68 3.71
N ASP A 625 -36.81 8.38 4.48
CA ASP A 625 -38.24 8.11 4.57
C ASP A 625 -39.02 8.62 3.35
N ARG A 626 -38.55 9.69 2.70
CA ARG A 626 -39.15 10.24 1.47
C ARG A 626 -38.84 9.43 0.22
N GLY A 627 -37.69 8.74 0.21
CA GLY A 627 -37.26 7.91 -0.92
C GLY A 627 -37.09 8.72 -2.21
N LEU A 628 -36.04 9.55 -2.27
CA LEU A 628 -35.62 10.41 -3.40
C LEU A 628 -36.70 11.28 -4.06
#